data_AF-A0A843DZ46-F1
#
_entry.id   AF-A0A843DZ46-F1
#
_cell.length_a   1.000
_cell.length_b   1.000
_cell.length_c   1.000
_cell.angle_alpha   90.00
_cell.angle_beta   90.00
_cell.angle_gamma   90.00
#
_symmetry.space_group_name_H-M   'P 1'
#
loop_
_entity.id
_entity.type
_entity.pdbx_description
1 polymer ?
#
loop_
_entity_poly.entity_id
_entity_poly.type
_entity_poly.pdbx_seq_one_letter_code
_entity_poly.pdbx_strand_id
1 'polypeptide(L)'
;MKFLVLTDLHQKTENIPWINSLVDEYSPDALLYLGDITDMGTCGQAKDILSSIKGRKIVLPGNCDPRDTPAEISSVAEDLHGKSIEIDGIYIAGLGGGNISPFNSPFELTEEEIDGKLRPISKKGMLLMTHAPAYDTLDHIPSGVPVG
;
A
#
# COMPACT_ATOMS: atom_id res chain seq x y z
N MET A 1 -9.27 -12.89 13.93
CA MET A 1 -8.72 -12.28 12.72
C MET A 1 -7.30 -11.81 12.97
N LYS A 2 -6.38 -12.10 12.05
CA LYS A 2 -4.98 -11.74 12.10
C LYS A 2 -4.53 -11.26 10.72
N PHE A 3 -3.89 -10.10 10.68
CA PHE A 3 -3.25 -9.58 9.48
C PHE A 3 -1.73 -9.68 9.58
N LEU A 4 -1.08 -9.97 8.47
CA LEU A 4 0.35 -9.70 8.29
C LEU A 4 0.46 -8.37 7.53
N VAL A 5 1.10 -7.37 8.13
CA VAL A 5 1.23 -6.03 7.54
C VAL A 5 2.65 -5.87 7.02
N LEU A 6 2.78 -5.43 5.77
CA LEU A 6 4.06 -5.16 5.12
C LEU A 6 4.00 -3.87 4.29
N THR A 7 5.15 -3.27 4.06
CA THR A 7 5.35 -2.06 3.27
C THR A 7 6.81 -2.02 2.82
N ASP A 8 7.14 -1.17 1.85
CA ASP A 8 8.52 -0.76 1.56
C ASP A 8 9.46 -1.92 1.23
N LEU A 9 8.98 -2.88 0.43
CA LEU A 9 9.86 -3.94 -0.07
C LEU A 9 10.89 -3.37 -1.04
N HIS A 10 10.52 -2.34 -1.82
CA HIS A 10 11.42 -1.67 -2.77
C HIS A 10 12.16 -2.69 -3.66
N GLN A 11 11.40 -3.64 -4.24
CA GLN A 11 11.95 -4.68 -5.12
C GLN A 11 12.99 -5.63 -4.50
N LYS A 12 13.18 -5.64 -3.18
CA LYS A 12 14.07 -6.56 -2.46
C LYS A 12 13.50 -7.98 -2.40
N THR A 13 13.43 -8.62 -3.57
CA THR A 13 12.85 -9.95 -3.78
C THR A 13 13.50 -11.05 -2.93
N GLU A 14 14.72 -10.84 -2.45
CA GLU A 14 15.41 -11.70 -1.49
C GLU A 14 14.65 -11.87 -0.16
N ASN A 15 13.74 -10.96 0.19
CA ASN A 15 12.92 -11.04 1.40
C ASN A 15 11.64 -11.86 1.21
N ILE A 16 11.25 -12.19 -0.03
CA ILE A 16 10.01 -12.93 -0.32
C ILE A 16 9.97 -14.31 0.38
N PRO A 17 11.05 -15.12 0.41
CA PRO A 17 11.05 -16.37 1.16
C PRO A 17 10.75 -16.18 2.65
N TRP A 18 11.26 -15.12 3.26
CA TRP A 18 10.99 -14.79 4.66
C TRP A 18 9.53 -14.38 4.86
N ILE A 19 8.99 -13.50 4.02
CA ILE A 19 7.56 -13.13 4.04
C ILE A 19 6.68 -14.38 3.94
N ASN A 20 7.00 -15.26 3.00
CA ASN A 20 6.27 -16.51 2.81
C ASN A 20 6.38 -17.45 4.02
N SER A 21 7.53 -17.50 4.70
CA SER A 21 7.64 -18.26 5.95
C SER A 21 6.76 -17.70 7.07
N LEU A 22 6.59 -16.37 7.15
CA LEU A 22 5.68 -15.75 8.11
C LEU A 22 4.22 -16.08 7.77
N VAL A 23 3.86 -16.11 6.49
CA VAL A 23 2.52 -16.54 6.06
C VAL A 23 2.26 -17.99 6.49
N ASP A 24 3.22 -18.88 6.27
CA ASP A 24 3.10 -20.30 6.66
C ASP A 24 3.02 -20.46 8.19
N GLU A 25 3.88 -19.75 8.94
CA GLU A 25 3.96 -19.84 10.41
C GLU A 25 2.73 -19.26 11.11
N TYR A 26 2.29 -18.07 10.70
CA TYR A 26 1.25 -17.33 11.41
C TYR A 26 -0.15 -17.53 10.82
N SER A 27 -0.26 -18.08 9.61
CA SER A 27 -1.52 -18.30 8.88
C SER A 27 -2.47 -17.09 8.95
N PRO A 28 -2.04 -15.89 8.47
CA PRO A 28 -2.87 -14.69 8.51
C PRO A 28 -4.08 -14.82 7.58
N ASP A 29 -5.20 -14.17 7.94
CA ASP A 29 -6.42 -14.14 7.13
C ASP A 29 -6.22 -13.31 5.84
N ALA A 30 -5.37 -12.28 5.92
CA ALA A 30 -4.91 -11.50 4.77
C ALA A 30 -3.56 -10.84 5.06
N LEU A 31 -2.82 -10.55 3.99
CA LEU A 31 -1.70 -9.62 3.99
C LEU A 31 -2.22 -8.23 3.63
N LEU A 32 -1.86 -7.23 4.44
CA LEU A 32 -2.08 -5.81 4.14
C LEU A 32 -0.75 -5.22 3.65
N TYR A 33 -0.67 -4.88 2.36
CA TYR A 33 0.54 -4.36 1.75
C TYR A 33 0.37 -2.86 1.47
N LEU A 34 1.12 -2.04 2.20
CA LEU A 34 0.97 -0.59 2.25
C LEU A 34 1.89 0.16 1.26
N GLY A 35 2.13 -0.40 0.09
CA GLY A 35 2.85 0.28 -0.99
C GLY A 35 4.35 0.07 -1.00
N ASP A 36 4.98 0.74 -1.98
CA ASP A 36 6.39 0.61 -2.35
C ASP A 36 6.79 -0.84 -2.59
N ILE A 37 6.01 -1.47 -3.47
CA ILE A 37 6.27 -2.82 -3.97
C ILE A 37 7.55 -2.81 -4.79
N THR A 38 7.72 -1.75 -5.57
CA THR A 38 8.85 -1.49 -6.46
C THR A 38 9.62 -0.24 -6.06
N ASP A 39 10.87 -0.15 -6.51
CA ASP A 39 11.70 1.06 -6.39
C ASP A 39 11.77 1.72 -7.77
N MET A 40 10.76 2.53 -8.10
CA MET A 40 10.60 3.15 -9.43
C MET A 40 10.53 2.13 -10.56
N GLY A 41 9.95 0.96 -10.28
CA GLY A 41 9.86 -0.16 -11.21
C GLY A 41 8.68 -0.05 -12.18
N THR A 42 8.33 -1.19 -12.79
CA THR A 42 7.19 -1.33 -13.71
C THR A 42 6.04 -2.10 -13.07
N CYS A 43 4.83 -1.94 -13.58
CA CYS A 43 3.66 -2.73 -13.17
C CYS A 43 3.86 -4.25 -13.30
N GLY A 44 4.58 -4.68 -14.35
CA GLY A 44 4.93 -6.10 -14.52
C GLY A 44 5.77 -6.63 -13.36
N GLN A 45 6.77 -5.85 -12.91
CA GLN A 45 7.59 -6.22 -11.75
C GLN A 45 6.76 -6.23 -10.46
N ALA A 46 5.89 -5.25 -10.24
CA ALA A 46 5.00 -5.23 -9.08
C ALA A 46 4.10 -6.49 -9.06
N LYS A 47 3.54 -6.86 -10.22
CA LYS A 47 2.70 -8.05 -10.38
C LYS A 47 3.47 -9.35 -10.13
N ASP A 48 4.71 -9.47 -10.63
CA ASP A 48 5.56 -10.66 -10.42
C ASP A 48 5.91 -10.82 -8.92
N ILE A 49 6.21 -9.73 -8.24
CA ILE A 49 6.48 -9.70 -6.80
C ILE A 49 5.24 -10.16 -6.02
N LEU A 50 4.09 -9.55 -6.27
CA LEU A 50 2.84 -9.90 -5.58
C LEU A 50 2.41 -11.35 -5.85
N SER A 51 2.64 -11.85 -7.06
CA SER A 51 2.37 -13.25 -7.43
C SER A 51 3.23 -14.24 -6.66
N SER A 52 4.45 -13.83 -6.28
CA SER A 52 5.40 -14.65 -5.55
C SER A 52 5.16 -14.67 -4.03
N ILE A 53 4.30 -13.78 -3.53
CA ILE A 53 3.89 -13.72 -2.12
C ILE A 53 2.62 -14.57 -1.93
N LYS A 54 2.68 -15.51 -0.97
CA LYS A 54 1.57 -16.41 -0.62
C LYS A 54 0.42 -15.66 0.07
N GLY A 55 -0.75 -16.31 0.09
CA GLY A 55 -1.92 -15.83 0.82
C GLY A 55 -2.74 -14.78 0.08
N ARG A 56 -3.87 -14.41 0.70
CA ARG A 56 -4.75 -13.32 0.26
C ARG A 56 -4.05 -11.99 0.49
N LYS A 57 -4.02 -11.11 -0.51
CA LYS A 57 -3.28 -9.84 -0.48
C LYS A 57 -4.23 -8.69 -0.75
N ILE A 58 -4.26 -7.73 0.16
CA ILE A 58 -4.98 -6.46 0.03
C ILE A 58 -3.92 -5.38 -0.05
N VAL A 59 -3.86 -4.67 -1.16
CA VAL A 59 -2.68 -3.92 -1.57
C VAL A 59 -3.09 -2.51 -1.97
N LEU A 60 -2.27 -1.53 -1.58
CA LEU A 60 -2.27 -0.20 -2.16
C LEU A 60 -0.86 0.10 -2.70
N PRO A 61 -0.72 0.94 -3.74
CA PRO A 61 0.59 1.36 -4.24
C PRO A 61 1.23 2.35 -3.28
N GLY A 62 2.56 2.42 -3.28
CA GLY A 62 3.29 3.52 -2.66
C GLY A 62 3.63 4.61 -3.67
N ASN A 63 4.44 5.58 -3.27
CA ASN A 63 4.81 6.68 -4.15
C ASN A 63 5.85 6.25 -5.21
N CYS A 64 6.66 5.23 -4.93
CA CYS A 64 7.64 4.65 -5.85
C CYS A 64 7.05 3.67 -6.88
N ASP A 65 5.79 3.26 -6.70
CA ASP A 65 5.09 2.38 -7.64
C ASP A 65 4.50 3.17 -8.83
N PRO A 66 4.39 2.60 -10.04
CA PRO A 66 3.72 3.25 -11.16
C PRO A 66 2.25 3.61 -10.88
N ARG A 67 1.75 4.70 -11.49
CA ARG A 67 0.36 5.17 -11.32
C ARG A 67 -0.71 4.18 -11.76
N ASP A 68 -0.39 3.31 -12.71
CA ASP A 68 -1.25 2.25 -13.23
C ASP A 68 -1.24 0.97 -12.37
N THR A 69 -0.38 0.91 -11.34
CA THR A 69 -0.28 -0.24 -10.41
C THR A 69 -1.63 -0.75 -9.92
N PRO A 70 -2.59 0.07 -9.42
CA PRO A 70 -3.90 -0.38 -8.98
C PRO A 70 -4.65 -1.24 -10.02
N ALA A 71 -4.61 -0.84 -11.29
CA ALA A 71 -5.29 -1.55 -12.37
C ALA A 71 -4.55 -2.86 -12.70
N GLU A 72 -3.23 -2.82 -12.77
CA GLU A 72 -2.40 -3.94 -13.23
C GLU A 72 -2.30 -5.07 -12.20
N ILE A 73 -2.24 -4.75 -10.90
CA ILE A 73 -2.13 -5.75 -9.83
C ILE A 73 -3.44 -6.45 -9.50
N SER A 74 -4.58 -5.90 -9.95
CA SER A 74 -5.93 -6.42 -9.64
C SER A 74 -6.15 -7.89 -10.08
N SER A 75 -5.27 -8.41 -10.94
CA SER A 75 -5.27 -9.82 -11.36
C SER A 75 -4.61 -10.79 -10.36
N VAL A 76 -3.84 -10.29 -9.40
CA VAL A 76 -3.03 -11.09 -8.45
C VAL A 76 -3.19 -10.67 -6.99
N ALA A 77 -3.86 -9.54 -6.75
CA ALA A 77 -4.16 -8.98 -5.43
C ALA A 77 -5.46 -8.17 -5.45
N GLU A 78 -6.04 -7.92 -4.27
CA GLU A 78 -7.15 -6.99 -4.10
C GLU A 78 -6.61 -5.57 -3.94
N ASP A 79 -6.78 -4.75 -4.98
CA ASP A 79 -6.42 -3.32 -4.93
C ASP A 79 -7.37 -2.53 -4.01
N LEU A 80 -6.79 -1.76 -3.09
CA LEU A 80 -7.49 -0.91 -2.13
C LEU A 80 -7.25 0.59 -2.34
N HIS A 81 -6.54 1.02 -3.38
CA HIS A 81 -6.32 2.45 -3.64
C HIS A 81 -7.63 3.17 -3.98
N GLY A 82 -8.07 4.09 -3.09
CA GLY A 82 -9.32 4.82 -3.25
C GLY A 82 -10.56 3.93 -3.13
N LYS A 83 -10.43 2.78 -2.46
CA LYS A 83 -11.48 1.77 -2.31
C LYS A 83 -11.60 1.36 -0.84
N SER A 84 -12.66 0.60 -0.54
CA SER A 84 -12.87 0.03 0.78
C SER A 84 -13.34 -1.41 0.69
N ILE A 85 -13.06 -2.18 1.73
CA ILE A 85 -13.49 -3.56 1.90
C ILE A 85 -13.97 -3.78 3.35
N GLU A 86 -14.83 -4.78 3.56
CA GLU A 86 -15.23 -5.21 4.90
C GLU A 86 -14.78 -6.65 5.14
N ILE A 87 -14.08 -6.89 6.25
CA ILE A 87 -13.58 -8.20 6.64
C ILE A 87 -13.95 -8.43 8.11
N ASP A 88 -14.76 -9.47 8.36
CA ASP A 88 -15.25 -9.83 9.69
C ASP A 88 -15.82 -8.63 10.49
N GLY A 89 -16.54 -7.73 9.80
CA GLY A 89 -17.16 -6.55 10.39
C GLY A 89 -16.22 -5.34 10.58
N ILE A 90 -14.94 -5.45 10.19
CA ILE A 90 -14.01 -4.31 10.14
C ILE A 90 -14.08 -3.67 8.76
N TYR A 91 -14.51 -2.41 8.73
CA TYR A 91 -14.50 -1.59 7.52
C TYR A 91 -13.10 -1.00 7.32
N ILE A 92 -12.47 -1.37 6.22
CA ILE A 92 -11.11 -0.96 5.87
C ILE A 92 -11.18 -0.06 4.63
N ALA A 93 -10.59 1.12 4.70
CA ALA A 93 -10.47 2.06 3.58
C ALA A 93 -8.98 2.24 3.23
N GLY A 94 -8.67 2.37 1.94
CA GLY A 94 -7.29 2.46 1.46
C GLY A 94 -7.03 3.69 0.60
N LEU A 95 -5.86 4.30 0.78
CA LEU A 95 -5.30 5.28 -0.14
C LEU A 95 -3.80 5.08 -0.27
N GLY A 96 -3.36 4.71 -1.47
CA GLY A 96 -1.94 4.65 -1.83
C GLY A 96 -1.41 5.89 -2.53
N GLY A 97 -0.16 5.82 -2.98
CA GLY A 97 0.60 6.96 -3.47
C GLY A 97 1.21 7.77 -2.33
N GLY A 98 1.79 8.92 -2.67
CA GLY A 98 2.34 9.89 -1.71
C GLY A 98 1.87 11.30 -1.97
N ASN A 99 2.12 12.21 -1.03
CA ASN A 99 1.93 13.64 -1.23
C ASN A 99 2.94 14.15 -2.27
N ILE A 100 2.67 15.31 -2.87
CA ILE A 100 3.66 16.00 -3.71
C ILE A 100 4.92 16.24 -2.89
N SER A 101 6.05 15.72 -3.39
CA SER A 101 7.30 15.72 -2.64
C SER A 101 8.46 16.22 -3.50
N PRO A 102 9.60 16.61 -2.90
CA PRO A 102 10.82 16.92 -3.65
C PRO A 102 11.40 15.72 -4.42
N PHE A 103 10.93 14.50 -4.16
CA PHE A 103 11.43 13.29 -4.81
C PHE A 103 10.89 13.12 -6.24
N ASN A 104 9.79 13.80 -6.60
CA ASN A 104 9.14 13.70 -7.89
C ASN A 104 8.88 12.22 -8.27
N SER A 105 8.29 11.51 -7.32
CA SER A 105 8.03 10.09 -7.42
C SER A 105 6.84 9.79 -8.36
N PRO A 106 6.77 8.59 -8.96
CA PRO A 106 5.79 8.25 -9.99
C PRO A 106 4.33 8.47 -9.55
N PHE A 107 4.00 8.16 -8.30
CA PHE A 107 2.63 8.18 -7.78
C PHE A 107 2.45 9.21 -6.67
N GLU A 108 2.59 10.47 -7.02
CA GLU A 108 2.23 11.59 -6.15
C GLU A 108 0.80 12.09 -6.41
N LEU A 109 0.15 12.57 -5.36
CA LEU A 109 -1.21 13.07 -5.35
C LEU A 109 -1.26 14.48 -4.75
N THR A 110 -2.09 15.34 -5.35
CA THR A 110 -2.49 16.61 -4.75
C THR A 110 -3.45 16.39 -3.58
N GLU A 111 -3.52 17.36 -2.67
CA GLU A 111 -4.52 17.37 -1.58
C GLU A 111 -5.96 17.22 -2.10
N GLU A 112 -6.28 17.80 -3.27
CA GLU A 112 -7.59 17.67 -3.90
C GLU A 112 -7.87 16.23 -4.37
N GLU A 113 -6.86 15.54 -4.92
CA GLU A 113 -6.98 14.13 -5.29
C GLU A 113 -7.09 13.21 -4.08
N ILE A 114 -6.33 13.50 -3.01
CA ILE A 114 -6.38 12.79 -1.73
C ILE A 114 -7.79 12.91 -1.13
N ASP A 115 -8.30 14.13 -0.98
CA ASP A 115 -9.64 14.37 -0.43
C ASP A 115 -10.72 13.74 -1.31
N GLY A 116 -10.64 13.92 -2.63
CA GLY A 116 -11.60 13.39 -3.59
C GLY A 116 -11.70 11.86 -3.56
N LYS A 117 -10.60 11.15 -3.27
CA LYS A 117 -10.56 9.69 -3.14
C LYS A 117 -10.98 9.19 -1.76
N LEU A 118 -10.53 9.85 -0.69
CA LEU A 118 -10.81 9.40 0.68
C LEU A 118 -12.22 9.76 1.16
N ARG A 119 -12.73 10.94 0.81
CA ARG A 119 -14.03 11.43 1.30
C ARG A 119 -15.19 10.48 1.02
N PRO A 120 -15.33 9.86 -0.17
CA PRO A 120 -16.43 8.93 -0.46
C PRO A 120 -16.36 7.60 0.31
N ILE A 121 -15.15 7.18 0.70
CA ILE A 121 -14.91 5.90 1.37
C ILE A 121 -14.68 6.05 2.88
N SER A 122 -14.63 7.28 3.40
CA SER A 122 -14.36 7.53 4.82
C SER A 122 -15.59 7.27 5.70
N LYS A 123 -15.40 6.51 6.79
CA LYS A 123 -16.44 6.23 7.78
C LYS A 123 -15.89 6.27 9.20
N LYS A 124 -16.73 6.68 10.16
CA LYS A 124 -16.36 6.66 11.59
C LYS A 124 -16.05 5.22 12.03
N GLY A 125 -14.90 5.04 12.67
CA GLY A 125 -14.45 3.74 13.17
C GLY A 125 -13.82 2.84 12.10
N MET A 126 -13.51 3.37 10.92
CA MET A 126 -12.77 2.63 9.90
C MET A 126 -11.32 2.35 10.33
N LEU A 127 -10.77 1.25 9.82
CA LEU A 127 -9.34 1.06 9.72
C LEU A 127 -8.87 1.73 8.43
N LEU A 128 -7.95 2.68 8.54
CA LEU A 128 -7.39 3.38 7.39
C LEU A 128 -6.04 2.78 7.03
N MET A 129 -5.89 2.35 5.78
CA MET A 129 -4.62 1.96 5.19
C MET A 129 -4.11 3.11 4.32
N THR A 130 -2.93 3.65 4.65
CA THR A 130 -2.23 4.61 3.81
C THR A 130 -0.80 4.19 3.59
N HIS A 131 -0.23 4.60 2.46
CA HIS A 131 1.22 4.56 2.27
C HIS A 131 1.87 5.79 2.91
N ALA A 132 1.40 6.99 2.52
CA ALA A 132 1.84 8.23 3.15
C ALA A 132 1.53 8.21 4.66
N PRO A 133 2.49 8.62 5.51
CA PRO A 133 2.24 8.81 6.93
C PRO A 133 1.21 9.93 7.15
N ALA A 134 0.57 9.96 8.32
CA ALA A 134 -0.26 11.09 8.67
C ALA A 134 0.64 12.30 9.03
N TYR A 135 0.20 13.50 8.64
CA TYR A 135 0.80 14.76 9.08
C TYR A 135 1.18 14.75 10.57
N ASP A 136 2.39 15.20 10.87
CA ASP A 136 2.98 15.27 12.22
C ASP A 136 3.16 13.89 12.91
N THR A 137 3.10 12.80 12.14
CA THR A 137 3.25 11.41 12.64
C THR A 137 4.30 10.66 11.82
N LEU A 138 5.57 10.76 12.22
CA LEU A 138 6.71 10.11 11.52
C LEU A 138 6.82 10.51 10.03
N ASP A 139 6.37 11.72 9.70
CA ASP A 139 6.27 12.26 8.35
C ASP A 139 7.50 13.08 7.92
N HIS A 140 8.51 13.22 8.77
CA HIS A 140 9.70 14.03 8.46
C HIS A 140 10.81 13.18 7.84
N ILE A 141 11.27 13.57 6.66
CA ILE A 141 12.48 13.00 6.04
C ILE A 141 13.74 13.57 6.71
N PRO A 142 14.96 13.02 6.47
CA PRO A 142 16.19 13.49 7.12
C PRO A 142 16.51 14.98 6.96
N SER A 143 15.98 15.64 5.93
CA SER A 143 16.10 17.10 5.73
C SER A 143 15.13 17.93 6.58
N GLY A 144 14.22 17.29 7.32
CA GLY A 144 13.19 17.95 8.14
C GLY A 144 11.95 18.40 7.37
N VAL A 145 11.79 17.99 6.11
CA VAL A 145 10.59 18.29 5.31
C VAL A 145 9.49 17.25 5.63
N PRO A 146 8.25 17.67 5.92
CA PRO A 146 7.13 16.75 6.07
C PRO A 146 6.69 16.20 4.70
N VAL A 147 6.38 14.91 4.64
CA VAL A 147 5.91 14.19 3.44
C VAL A 147 4.61 13.42 3.69
N GLY A 148 3.88 13.76 4.76
CA GLY A 148 2.55 13.25 5.11
C GLY A 148 1.48 14.33 5.16
#